data_AF-A0A2N1RMY4-F1
#
_entry.id   AF-A0A2N1RMY4-F1
#
_cell.length_a   1.000
_cell.length_b   1.000
_cell.length_c   1.000
_cell.angle_alpha   90.00
_cell.angle_beta   90.00
_cell.angle_gamma   90.00
#
_symmetry.space_group_name_H-M   'P 1'
#
loop_
_entity.id
_entity.type
_entity.pdbx_description
1 polymer ?
#
loop_
_entity_poly.entity_id
_entity_poly.type
_entity_poly.pdbx_seq_one_letter_code
_entity_poly.pdbx_strand_id
1 'polypeptide(L)'
;MKKSITAVILVLLLFVITLPSCNDIDDGSTVSIPENSNVFSIPSEDGTVGDLVIIDSDGNSVNVETSLNTETGLIDINLPALTQGDSFTIQKSGQADTYVAVTSADNTSPQLISGNIANGAQDVEVNLPVDLSFSKVMDGSSINGTTVVLKEIKYNRTVPVRFIYNYDRIIVIPRMKLQQNLEYKLAVNGIKDITGQLLSFEVNYKNRDLDYGLYFFGKYGECEKYFPGIQNAFYNDSKPTMIYAHGWQANAVTKSDYYGRSFYGYEQFFWEEDDFKGQTKYNGLRQFTNHSWIDKGWNTGFVYWQQFADEPALAQGNVGGVHDAEAKIWSFQGYKGSRYRVVDSSGSAYYKNWDCRLNFNGDVVTVDSVGRLLSLYVNNALKNNVSGNIRFVGHSLGNQVVNNLMKYAFDAGITVNRIALLDPAWTSGDKNYLPNDGYGKWVGERCRNFIFESKNRNSNLAVEIYHTTGMNIGIAGLAVDTNDALTNAAADFNAAPWYYSSTQLDGKHNSIRNSYIWSFEFQPPAEVTISWWKRSATGKMGPSASTPDWRMREMMGPKYEWTQVEGRYTPSPSDDQWERKSKDTSWFSLW
;
A
#
# COMPACT_ATOMS: atom_id res chain seq x y z
N MET A 1 -37.26 -1.67 -87.15
CA MET A 1 -35.87 -2.20 -87.17
C MET A 1 -35.61 -2.78 -85.77
N LYS A 2 -35.19 -4.06 -85.60
CA LYS A 2 -33.81 -4.46 -85.19
C LYS A 2 -33.19 -3.45 -84.19
N LYS A 3 -32.84 -3.71 -82.91
CA LYS A 3 -32.34 -4.85 -82.08
C LYS A 3 -32.67 -4.57 -80.57
N SER A 4 -32.42 -5.38 -79.53
CA SER A 4 -32.26 -6.85 -79.32
C SER A 4 -31.90 -7.18 -77.84
N ILE A 5 -32.56 -8.17 -77.20
CA ILE A 5 -32.09 -9.09 -76.11
C ILE A 5 -31.47 -8.46 -74.82
N THR A 6 -32.17 -8.38 -73.68
CA THR A 6 -32.30 -9.37 -72.56
C THR A 6 -31.12 -9.45 -71.58
N ALA A 7 -31.37 -9.17 -70.29
CA ALA A 7 -30.67 -9.74 -69.14
C ALA A 7 -31.64 -9.87 -67.93
N VAL A 8 -31.47 -10.91 -67.12
CA VAL A 8 -32.39 -11.35 -66.06
C VAL A 8 -32.12 -10.59 -64.75
N ILE A 9 -33.16 -10.12 -64.06
CA ILE A 9 -33.09 -9.78 -62.63
C ILE A 9 -33.62 -10.99 -61.84
N LEU A 10 -32.73 -11.63 -61.09
CA LEU A 10 -33.05 -12.73 -60.19
C LEU A 10 -33.59 -12.13 -58.88
N VAL A 11 -34.82 -12.47 -58.51
CA VAL A 11 -35.38 -12.07 -57.21
C VAL A 11 -34.79 -13.00 -56.13
N LEU A 12 -33.76 -12.53 -55.42
CA LEU A 12 -33.37 -13.15 -54.15
C LEU A 12 -34.34 -12.67 -53.07
N LEU A 13 -35.18 -13.57 -52.55
CA LEU A 13 -35.82 -13.33 -51.26
C LEU A 13 -34.73 -13.41 -50.18
N LEU A 14 -34.30 -12.27 -49.63
CA LEU A 14 -33.70 -12.29 -48.30
C LEU A 14 -34.82 -12.62 -47.31
N PHE A 15 -34.76 -13.82 -46.73
CA PHE A 15 -35.44 -14.10 -45.47
C PHE A 15 -34.74 -13.31 -44.37
N VAL A 16 -35.28 -12.14 -44.04
CA VAL A 16 -34.94 -11.46 -42.79
C VAL A 16 -35.53 -12.31 -41.66
N ILE A 17 -34.68 -13.13 -41.04
CA ILE A 17 -35.01 -13.74 -39.75
C ILE A 17 -35.09 -12.59 -38.76
N THR A 18 -36.30 -12.27 -38.29
CA THR A 18 -36.49 -11.35 -37.17
C THR A 18 -35.93 -11.99 -35.91
N LEU A 19 -34.67 -11.67 -35.58
CA LEU A 19 -34.13 -11.92 -34.25
C LEU A 19 -34.94 -11.09 -33.24
N PRO A 20 -35.20 -11.63 -32.04
CA PRO A 20 -36.02 -10.94 -31.05
C PRO A 20 -35.30 -9.69 -30.52
N SER A 21 -36.09 -8.73 -30.03
CA SER A 21 -35.57 -7.49 -29.44
C SER A 21 -34.72 -7.77 -28.19
N CYS A 22 -33.82 -6.83 -27.85
CA CYS A 22 -32.80 -6.96 -26.79
C CYS A 22 -33.30 -7.33 -25.37
N ASN A 23 -34.60 -7.40 -25.15
CA ASN A 23 -35.19 -7.88 -23.89
C ASN A 23 -35.28 -9.41 -23.79
N ASP A 24 -34.98 -10.16 -24.86
CA ASP A 24 -35.27 -11.60 -24.97
C ASP A 24 -34.02 -12.51 -25.14
N ILE A 25 -32.79 -11.99 -25.02
CA ILE A 25 -31.59 -12.85 -24.88
C ILE A 25 -31.39 -13.14 -23.39
N ASP A 26 -32.24 -14.00 -22.85
CA ASP A 26 -32.11 -14.53 -21.49
C ASP A 26 -30.86 -15.42 -21.35
N ASP A 27 -30.35 -15.55 -20.13
CA ASP A 27 -29.25 -16.48 -19.80
C ASP A 27 -29.62 -17.92 -20.19
N GLY A 28 -28.79 -18.57 -21.01
CA GLY A 28 -29.08 -19.89 -21.58
C GLY A 28 -29.78 -19.88 -22.95
N SER A 29 -29.93 -18.71 -23.60
CA SER A 29 -30.45 -18.61 -24.96
C SER A 29 -29.57 -19.36 -25.98
N THR A 30 -30.13 -20.32 -26.72
CA THR A 30 -29.42 -20.97 -27.83
C THR A 30 -29.51 -20.13 -29.10
N VAL A 31 -28.35 -19.73 -29.64
CA VAL A 31 -28.24 -19.05 -30.94
C VAL A 31 -27.74 -20.05 -31.98
N SER A 32 -28.62 -20.36 -32.94
CA SER A 32 -28.28 -21.19 -34.09
C SER A 32 -27.69 -20.33 -35.20
N ILE A 33 -26.49 -20.65 -35.68
CA ILE A 33 -25.89 -19.97 -36.82
C ILE A 33 -26.70 -20.30 -38.09
N PRO A 34 -27.12 -19.30 -38.89
CA PRO A 34 -27.81 -19.56 -40.16
C PRO A 34 -26.90 -20.34 -41.11
N GLU A 35 -27.45 -21.33 -41.84
CA GLU A 35 -26.69 -22.34 -42.62
C GLU A 35 -25.68 -21.82 -43.67
N ASN A 36 -25.62 -20.50 -43.90
CA ASN A 36 -24.78 -19.84 -44.91
C ASN A 36 -24.12 -18.52 -44.43
N SER A 37 -23.92 -18.30 -43.12
CA SER A 37 -23.26 -17.10 -42.58
C SER A 37 -22.31 -17.40 -41.41
N ASN A 38 -21.11 -16.82 -41.42
CA ASN A 38 -20.21 -16.80 -40.25
C ASN A 38 -20.44 -15.57 -39.36
N VAL A 39 -21.43 -14.74 -39.69
CA VAL A 39 -21.76 -13.48 -39.02
C VAL A 39 -23.12 -13.60 -38.35
N PHE A 40 -23.19 -13.22 -37.07
CA PHE A 40 -24.44 -12.93 -36.36
C PHE A 40 -24.40 -11.52 -35.76
N SER A 41 -25.57 -10.90 -35.61
CA SER A 41 -25.68 -9.49 -35.22
C SER A 41 -26.35 -9.36 -33.84
N ILE A 42 -25.76 -8.58 -32.92
CA ILE A 42 -26.35 -8.25 -31.62
C ILE A 42 -26.64 -6.74 -31.48
N PRO A 43 -27.65 -6.33 -30.69
CA PRO A 43 -27.87 -4.91 -30.40
C PRO A 43 -26.70 -4.30 -29.59
N SER A 44 -26.34 -3.04 -29.88
CA SER A 44 -25.46 -2.26 -28.99
C SER A 44 -26.30 -1.34 -28.08
N GLU A 45 -26.05 -1.32 -26.77
CA GLU A 45 -26.75 -0.38 -25.88
C GLU A 45 -26.27 1.08 -26.02
N ASP A 46 -25.03 1.30 -26.47
CA ASP A 46 -24.42 2.64 -26.55
C ASP A 46 -23.59 2.92 -27.84
N GLY A 47 -23.59 1.99 -28.80
CA GLY A 47 -22.79 2.07 -30.02
C GLY A 47 -21.32 1.65 -29.86
N THR A 48 -20.93 1.13 -28.70
CA THR A 48 -19.60 0.58 -28.44
C THR A 48 -19.63 -0.95 -28.39
N VAL A 49 -18.49 -1.58 -28.71
CA VAL A 49 -18.29 -3.02 -28.52
C VAL A 49 -17.57 -3.20 -27.20
N GLY A 50 -18.21 -3.85 -26.22
CA GLY A 50 -17.54 -4.34 -25.01
C GLY A 50 -16.58 -5.50 -25.30
N ASP A 51 -15.81 -5.96 -24.31
CA ASP A 51 -14.92 -7.11 -24.48
C ASP A 51 -15.71 -8.42 -24.69
N LEU A 52 -16.01 -8.73 -25.95
CA LEU A 52 -16.67 -9.97 -26.36
C LEU A 52 -15.63 -11.09 -26.53
N VAL A 53 -15.56 -11.99 -25.54
CA VAL A 53 -14.75 -13.20 -25.60
C VAL A 53 -15.64 -14.40 -25.95
N ILE A 54 -15.54 -14.88 -27.18
CA ILE A 54 -16.11 -16.17 -27.58
C ILE A 54 -15.13 -17.27 -27.22
N ILE A 55 -15.66 -18.44 -26.86
CA ILE A 55 -14.90 -19.57 -26.36
C ILE A 55 -15.26 -20.78 -27.23
N ASP A 56 -14.30 -21.63 -27.59
CA ASP A 56 -14.54 -22.82 -28.42
C ASP A 56 -15.09 -24.00 -27.59
N SER A 57 -15.33 -25.13 -28.26
CA SER A 57 -15.73 -26.40 -27.63
C SER A 57 -14.78 -26.86 -26.52
N ASP A 58 -13.51 -26.46 -26.61
CA ASP A 58 -12.42 -26.97 -25.79
C ASP A 58 -12.14 -26.03 -24.59
N GLY A 59 -12.84 -24.88 -24.53
CA GLY A 59 -12.70 -23.88 -23.46
C GLY A 59 -11.64 -22.81 -23.72
N ASN A 60 -11.08 -22.72 -24.93
CA ASN A 60 -10.10 -21.69 -25.32
C ASN A 60 -10.79 -20.42 -25.83
N SER A 61 -10.16 -19.26 -25.68
CA SER A 61 -10.63 -18.03 -26.32
C SER A 61 -10.46 -18.07 -27.84
N VAL A 62 -11.55 -17.75 -28.55
CA VAL A 62 -11.61 -17.63 -30.00
C VAL A 62 -11.45 -16.15 -30.37
N ASN A 63 -10.54 -15.85 -31.31
CA ASN A 63 -10.44 -14.51 -31.87
C ASN A 63 -11.69 -14.22 -32.71
N VAL A 64 -12.36 -13.12 -32.37
CA VAL A 64 -13.59 -12.67 -33.04
C VAL A 64 -13.35 -11.32 -33.69
N GLU A 65 -13.81 -11.14 -34.91
CA GLU A 65 -13.87 -9.82 -35.54
C GLU A 65 -15.23 -9.21 -35.27
N THR A 66 -15.28 -8.04 -34.63
CA THR A 66 -16.51 -7.29 -34.39
C THR A 66 -16.53 -6.04 -35.25
N SER A 67 -17.71 -5.69 -35.78
CA SER A 67 -17.89 -4.50 -36.60
C SER A 67 -19.27 -3.88 -36.35
N LEU A 68 -19.34 -2.56 -36.24
CA LEU A 68 -20.62 -1.86 -36.14
C LEU A 68 -21.26 -1.78 -37.52
N ASN A 69 -22.41 -2.42 -37.69
CA ASN A 69 -23.22 -2.33 -38.89
C ASN A 69 -23.95 -0.98 -38.90
N THR A 70 -23.46 -0.05 -39.71
CA THR A 70 -23.96 1.33 -39.76
C THR A 70 -25.35 1.47 -40.42
N GLU A 71 -25.87 0.41 -41.05
CA GLU A 71 -27.23 0.39 -41.62
C GLU A 71 -28.27 -0.10 -40.60
N THR A 72 -27.90 -1.03 -39.71
CA THR A 72 -28.83 -1.65 -38.74
C THR A 72 -28.65 -1.16 -37.30
N GLY A 73 -27.50 -0.56 -36.96
CA GLY A 73 -27.14 -0.21 -35.59
C GLY A 73 -26.77 -1.40 -34.71
N LEU A 74 -26.54 -2.57 -35.32
CA LEU A 74 -26.13 -3.80 -34.63
C LEU A 74 -24.60 -3.98 -34.69
N ILE A 75 -24.05 -4.75 -33.76
CA ILE A 75 -22.67 -5.24 -33.83
C ILE A 75 -22.70 -6.58 -34.56
N ASP A 76 -22.12 -6.61 -35.75
CA ASP A 76 -21.87 -7.82 -36.53
C ASP A 76 -20.62 -8.52 -35.97
N ILE A 77 -20.80 -9.77 -35.57
CA ILE A 77 -19.80 -10.63 -34.93
C ILE A 77 -19.42 -11.72 -35.93
N ASN A 78 -18.21 -11.63 -36.49
CA ASN A 78 -17.69 -12.56 -37.50
C ASN A 78 -16.79 -13.62 -36.84
N LEU A 79 -17.14 -14.89 -37.06
CA LEU A 79 -16.46 -16.06 -36.52
C LEU A 79 -15.60 -16.74 -37.61
N PRO A 80 -14.30 -16.45 -37.71
CA PRO A 80 -13.46 -16.91 -38.82
C PRO A 80 -13.10 -18.40 -38.80
N ALA A 81 -13.45 -19.15 -37.74
CA ALA A 81 -12.89 -20.48 -37.44
C ALA A 81 -13.92 -21.53 -36.97
N LEU A 82 -15.12 -21.56 -37.56
CA LEU A 82 -16.15 -22.56 -37.20
C LEU A 82 -16.57 -23.45 -38.37
N THR A 83 -16.98 -24.67 -38.05
CA THR A 83 -17.48 -25.68 -38.98
C THR A 83 -19.00 -25.61 -39.15
N GLN A 84 -19.48 -26.03 -40.32
CA GLN A 84 -20.89 -25.96 -40.68
C GLN A 84 -21.73 -26.94 -39.83
N GLY A 85 -22.70 -26.43 -39.07
CA GLY A 85 -23.63 -27.22 -38.25
C GLY A 85 -23.51 -27.02 -36.74
N ASP A 86 -22.55 -26.21 -36.29
CA ASP A 86 -22.29 -25.94 -34.88
C ASP A 86 -23.35 -25.00 -34.24
N SER A 87 -23.88 -25.40 -33.07
CA SER A 87 -24.87 -24.64 -32.30
C SER A 87 -24.27 -24.13 -30.99
N PHE A 88 -24.50 -22.86 -30.64
CA PHE A 88 -23.92 -22.25 -29.44
C PHE A 88 -25.00 -21.77 -28.48
N THR A 89 -24.89 -22.13 -27.20
CA THR A 89 -25.66 -21.46 -26.15
C THR A 89 -24.92 -20.23 -25.68
N ILE A 90 -25.59 -19.08 -25.69
CA ILE A 90 -25.11 -17.83 -25.10
C ILE A 90 -25.38 -17.84 -23.59
N GLN A 91 -24.31 -17.76 -22.79
CA GLN A 91 -24.36 -17.60 -21.34
C GLN A 91 -23.77 -16.25 -20.93
N LYS A 92 -24.38 -15.60 -19.95
CA LYS A 92 -23.81 -14.37 -19.38
C LYS A 92 -22.74 -14.77 -18.37
N SER A 93 -21.47 -14.48 -18.68
CA SER A 93 -20.41 -14.51 -17.66
C SER A 93 -20.81 -13.59 -16.51
N GLY A 94 -20.37 -13.84 -15.27
CA GLY A 94 -20.76 -13.06 -14.08
C GLY A 94 -20.37 -11.56 -14.07
N GLN A 95 -19.90 -11.03 -15.20
CA GLN A 95 -19.66 -9.61 -15.47
C GLN A 95 -20.81 -9.01 -16.31
N ALA A 96 -20.90 -7.68 -16.35
CA ALA A 96 -21.75 -7.03 -17.34
C ALA A 96 -21.22 -7.32 -18.76
N ASP A 97 -22.15 -7.56 -19.68
CA ASP A 97 -21.99 -7.47 -21.14
C ASP A 97 -21.01 -8.45 -21.82
N THR A 98 -20.72 -9.59 -21.18
CA THR A 98 -19.96 -10.69 -21.78
C THR A 98 -20.84 -11.91 -22.08
N TYR A 99 -20.80 -12.37 -23.33
CA TYR A 99 -21.59 -13.50 -23.85
C TYR A 99 -20.70 -14.66 -24.29
N VAL A 100 -20.85 -15.81 -23.62
CA VAL A 100 -20.07 -17.05 -23.84
C VAL A 100 -20.87 -18.01 -24.71
N ALA A 101 -20.27 -18.54 -25.78
CA ALA A 101 -20.93 -19.38 -26.77
C ALA A 101 -20.39 -20.84 -26.68
N VAL A 102 -21.21 -21.85 -26.34
CA VAL A 102 -20.72 -23.24 -26.14
C VAL A 102 -21.26 -24.23 -27.17
N THR A 103 -20.38 -24.90 -27.92
CA THR A 103 -20.68 -26.08 -28.76
C THR A 103 -20.53 -27.41 -28.02
N SER A 104 -21.27 -28.43 -28.47
CA SER A 104 -21.28 -29.84 -28.02
C SER A 104 -20.53 -30.15 -26.72
N ALA A 105 -21.21 -29.92 -25.59
CA ALA A 105 -20.71 -30.01 -24.21
C ALA A 105 -19.44 -30.86 -24.00
N ASP A 106 -18.29 -30.20 -23.95
CA ASP A 106 -17.07 -30.79 -23.42
C ASP A 106 -17.21 -31.01 -21.91
N ASN A 107 -17.23 -32.29 -21.54
CA ASN A 107 -17.38 -32.76 -20.17
C ASN A 107 -16.04 -33.02 -19.46
N THR A 108 -14.90 -32.66 -20.07
CA THR A 108 -13.60 -32.74 -19.39
C THR A 108 -13.52 -31.69 -18.28
N SER A 109 -13.06 -32.08 -17.09
CA SER A 109 -12.95 -31.15 -15.97
C SER A 109 -11.77 -30.19 -16.16
N PRO A 110 -11.91 -28.90 -15.84
CA PRO A 110 -10.83 -27.92 -15.98
C PRO A 110 -9.64 -28.30 -15.11
N GLN A 111 -8.43 -28.01 -15.58
CA GLN A 111 -7.17 -28.32 -14.91
C GLN A 111 -6.43 -27.04 -14.52
N LEU A 112 -5.62 -27.09 -13.46
CA LEU A 112 -4.63 -26.05 -13.19
C LEU A 112 -3.43 -26.25 -14.14
N ILE A 113 -3.21 -25.31 -15.05
CA ILE A 113 -2.09 -25.33 -16.01
C ILE A 113 -0.82 -24.80 -15.36
N SER A 114 -0.91 -23.71 -14.61
CA SER A 114 0.23 -23.11 -13.92
C SER A 114 -0.19 -22.35 -12.67
N GLY A 115 0.72 -22.33 -11.69
CA GLY A 115 0.62 -21.48 -10.51
C GLY A 115 1.98 -20.89 -10.19
N ASN A 116 2.05 -19.62 -9.81
CA ASN A 116 3.32 -18.96 -9.46
C ASN A 116 3.95 -19.50 -8.16
N ILE A 117 3.16 -20.19 -7.31
CA ILE A 117 3.59 -20.86 -6.09
C ILE A 117 3.28 -22.36 -6.24
N ALA A 118 4.31 -23.20 -6.23
CA ALA A 118 4.15 -24.65 -6.25
C ALA A 118 3.65 -25.19 -4.90
N ASN A 119 2.87 -26.28 -4.92
CA ASN A 119 2.49 -26.97 -3.69
C ASN A 119 3.73 -27.55 -2.97
N GLY A 120 3.87 -27.25 -1.68
CA GLY A 120 5.05 -27.53 -0.86
C GLY A 120 6.15 -26.45 -0.91
N ALA A 121 5.98 -25.36 -1.66
CA ALA A 121 7.00 -24.32 -1.82
C ALA A 121 7.46 -23.72 -0.48
N GLN A 122 8.76 -23.46 -0.37
CA GLN A 122 9.42 -22.81 0.76
C GLN A 122 9.93 -21.42 0.33
N ASP A 123 10.27 -20.57 1.30
CA ASP A 123 10.84 -19.23 1.10
C ASP A 123 10.05 -18.29 0.16
N VAL A 124 8.74 -18.53 0.05
CA VAL A 124 7.79 -17.70 -0.70
C VAL A 124 7.79 -16.28 -0.13
N GLU A 125 7.73 -15.27 -1.01
CA GLU A 125 7.70 -13.89 -0.54
C GLU A 125 6.44 -13.61 0.29
N VAL A 126 6.63 -12.96 1.44
CA VAL A 126 5.54 -12.58 2.33
C VAL A 126 4.55 -11.69 1.57
N ASN A 127 3.26 -12.06 1.64
CA ASN A 127 2.14 -11.46 0.92
C ASN A 127 2.14 -11.60 -0.62
N LEU A 128 3.01 -12.43 -1.22
CA LEU A 128 2.96 -12.70 -2.66
C LEU A 128 1.56 -13.19 -3.10
N PRO A 129 0.90 -12.52 -4.06
CA PRO A 129 -0.36 -13.00 -4.60
C PRO A 129 -0.21 -14.37 -5.24
N VAL A 130 -1.20 -15.23 -5.05
CA VAL A 130 -1.24 -16.54 -5.72
C VAL A 130 -1.87 -16.34 -7.09
N ASP A 131 -1.10 -16.57 -8.14
CA ASP A 131 -1.49 -16.36 -9.54
C ASP A 131 -1.66 -17.74 -10.19
N LEU A 132 -2.85 -18.01 -10.71
CA LEU A 132 -3.31 -19.32 -11.16
C LEU A 132 -3.91 -19.22 -12.57
N SER A 133 -3.46 -20.08 -13.49
CA SER A 133 -4.02 -20.22 -14.83
C SER A 133 -4.59 -21.62 -15.04
N PHE A 134 -5.74 -21.69 -15.69
CA PHE A 134 -6.53 -22.90 -15.91
C PHE A 134 -6.54 -23.32 -17.37
N SER A 135 -6.95 -24.55 -17.64
CA SER A 135 -7.05 -25.10 -19.01
C SER A 135 -8.29 -24.64 -19.77
N LYS A 136 -9.17 -23.89 -19.11
CA LYS A 136 -10.48 -23.44 -19.60
C LYS A 136 -10.86 -22.13 -18.90
N VAL A 137 -11.79 -21.39 -19.49
CA VAL A 137 -12.46 -20.27 -18.82
C VAL A 137 -13.30 -20.74 -17.63
N MET A 138 -13.05 -20.16 -16.47
CA MET A 138 -13.74 -20.49 -15.23
C MET A 138 -15.02 -19.65 -15.06
N ASP A 139 -16.05 -20.15 -14.38
CA ASP A 139 -17.21 -19.33 -14.03
C ASP A 139 -16.84 -18.38 -12.87
N GLY A 140 -16.77 -17.08 -13.18
CA GLY A 140 -16.53 -15.99 -12.23
C GLY A 140 -17.43 -16.00 -10.99
N SER A 141 -18.69 -16.42 -11.11
CA SER A 141 -19.63 -16.50 -9.97
C SER A 141 -19.24 -17.60 -8.96
N SER A 142 -18.57 -18.66 -9.45
CA SER A 142 -18.07 -19.74 -8.62
C SER A 142 -16.80 -19.38 -7.84
N ILE A 143 -16.16 -18.25 -8.16
CA ILE A 143 -14.88 -17.81 -7.56
C ILE A 143 -15.17 -16.79 -6.46
N ASN A 144 -15.20 -17.26 -5.21
CA ASN A 144 -15.52 -16.41 -4.06
C ASN A 144 -14.87 -16.93 -2.77
N GLY A 145 -15.05 -16.20 -1.66
CA GLY A 145 -14.43 -16.52 -0.37
C GLY A 145 -14.92 -17.81 0.33
N THR A 146 -15.80 -18.61 -0.30
CA THR A 146 -16.20 -19.94 0.18
C THR A 146 -15.53 -21.06 -0.61
N THR A 147 -15.36 -20.88 -1.92
CA THR A 147 -14.73 -21.84 -2.84
C THR A 147 -13.22 -21.66 -2.93
N VAL A 148 -12.70 -20.44 -2.79
CA VAL A 148 -11.26 -20.13 -2.80
C VAL A 148 -10.87 -19.50 -1.46
N VAL A 149 -10.24 -20.30 -0.60
CA VAL A 149 -9.99 -19.94 0.81
C VAL A 149 -8.51 -20.03 1.14
N LEU A 150 -7.88 -18.88 1.42
CA LEU A 150 -6.53 -18.84 1.99
C LEU A 150 -6.61 -19.00 3.51
N LYS A 151 -5.83 -19.93 4.07
CA LYS A 151 -5.74 -20.21 5.50
C LYS A 151 -4.31 -20.15 6.02
N GLU A 152 -4.16 -19.58 7.21
CA GLU A 152 -2.95 -19.59 8.02
C GLU A 152 -2.98 -20.85 8.91
N ILE A 153 -2.07 -21.80 8.68
CA ILE A 153 -2.18 -23.16 9.24
C ILE A 153 -2.08 -23.17 10.78
N LYS A 154 -1.08 -22.49 11.35
CA LYS A 154 -0.80 -22.47 12.80
C LYS A 154 -1.98 -22.04 13.67
N TYR A 155 -2.79 -21.09 13.19
CA TYR A 155 -3.94 -20.57 13.92
C TYR A 155 -5.29 -21.04 13.35
N ASN A 156 -5.28 -21.92 12.33
CA ASN A 156 -6.45 -22.35 11.56
C ASN A 156 -7.37 -21.19 11.15
N ARG A 157 -6.78 -20.07 10.73
CA ARG A 157 -7.48 -18.80 10.50
C ARG A 157 -7.62 -18.52 9.01
N THR A 158 -8.82 -18.20 8.56
CA THR A 158 -9.05 -17.69 7.21
C THR A 158 -8.43 -16.31 7.06
N VAL A 159 -7.65 -16.13 6.01
CA VAL A 159 -7.05 -14.85 5.60
C VAL A 159 -8.01 -14.16 4.64
N PRO A 160 -8.43 -12.89 4.88
CA PRO A 160 -9.20 -12.13 3.91
C PRO A 160 -8.41 -11.94 2.61
N VAL A 161 -9.06 -12.16 1.47
CA VAL A 161 -8.46 -12.05 0.13
C VAL A 161 -9.31 -11.19 -0.80
N ARG A 162 -8.66 -10.64 -1.83
CA ARG A 162 -9.32 -10.10 -3.03
C ARG A 162 -8.95 -10.98 -4.22
N PHE A 163 -9.86 -11.07 -5.19
CA PHE A 163 -9.61 -11.71 -6.47
C PHE A 163 -9.43 -10.65 -7.55
N ILE A 164 -8.47 -10.87 -8.45
CA ILE A 164 -8.52 -10.35 -9.81
C ILE A 164 -8.82 -11.57 -10.68
N TYR A 165 -9.91 -11.53 -11.43
CA TYR A 165 -10.34 -12.60 -12.33
C TYR A 165 -10.23 -12.09 -13.77
N ASN A 166 -9.73 -12.97 -14.64
CA ASN A 166 -9.65 -12.74 -16.08
C ASN A 166 -9.81 -14.10 -16.77
N TYR A 167 -11.05 -14.58 -16.86
CA TYR A 167 -11.46 -15.78 -17.58
C TYR A 167 -10.77 -17.09 -17.17
N ASP A 168 -9.65 -17.43 -17.80
CA ASP A 168 -8.81 -18.60 -17.52
C ASP A 168 -7.80 -18.35 -16.39
N ARG A 169 -7.79 -17.15 -15.79
CA ARG A 169 -6.81 -16.75 -14.78
C ARG A 169 -7.44 -16.10 -13.54
N ILE A 170 -6.91 -16.46 -12.36
CA ILE A 170 -7.27 -15.88 -11.06
C ILE A 170 -6.01 -15.48 -10.30
N ILE A 171 -5.97 -14.24 -9.80
CA ILE A 171 -4.96 -13.77 -8.86
C ILE A 171 -5.61 -13.56 -7.49
N VAL A 172 -5.16 -14.31 -6.48
CA VAL A 172 -5.62 -14.26 -5.09
C VAL A 172 -4.67 -13.39 -4.27
N ILE A 173 -5.15 -12.24 -3.81
CA ILE A 173 -4.34 -11.20 -3.14
C ILE A 173 -4.71 -11.14 -1.65
N PRO A 174 -3.78 -11.43 -0.71
CA PRO A 174 -4.07 -11.33 0.73
C PRO A 174 -4.27 -9.87 1.19
N ARG A 175 -5.38 -9.58 1.88
CA ARG A 175 -5.76 -8.25 2.40
C ARG A 175 -5.33 -8.00 3.85
N MET A 176 -4.35 -8.76 4.35
CA MET A 176 -3.68 -8.52 5.63
C MET A 176 -2.24 -8.97 5.58
N LYS A 177 -1.36 -8.44 6.44
CA LYS A 177 0.03 -8.91 6.54
C LYS A 177 0.10 -10.37 6.98
N LEU A 178 0.84 -11.18 6.23
CA LEU A 178 1.11 -12.60 6.53
C LEU A 178 2.35 -12.72 7.43
N GLN A 179 2.27 -13.56 8.46
CA GLN A 179 3.41 -13.89 9.32
C GLN A 179 4.53 -14.57 8.51
N GLN A 180 5.79 -14.20 8.80
CA GLN A 180 6.98 -14.81 8.19
C GLN A 180 7.22 -16.22 8.75
N ASN A 181 8.00 -17.05 8.03
CA ASN A 181 8.38 -18.40 8.46
C ASN A 181 7.16 -19.30 8.82
N LEU A 182 5.98 -19.01 8.25
CA LEU A 182 4.71 -19.66 8.57
C LEU A 182 4.09 -20.32 7.34
N GLU A 183 3.39 -21.42 7.58
CA GLU A 183 2.70 -22.21 6.57
C GLU A 183 1.28 -21.68 6.31
N TYR A 184 0.95 -21.62 5.02
CA TYR A 184 -0.35 -21.23 4.49
C TYR A 184 -0.85 -22.30 3.53
N LYS A 185 -2.18 -22.38 3.41
CA LYS A 185 -2.86 -23.16 2.39
C LYS A 185 -3.86 -22.30 1.64
N LEU A 186 -3.73 -22.23 0.32
CA LEU A 186 -4.85 -21.90 -0.54
C LEU A 186 -5.62 -23.19 -0.85
N ALA A 187 -6.86 -23.29 -0.36
CA ALA A 187 -7.77 -24.37 -0.71
C ALA A 187 -8.76 -23.88 -1.77
N VAL A 188 -8.79 -24.56 -2.92
CA VAL A 188 -9.75 -24.35 -4.00
C VAL A 188 -10.69 -25.55 -3.99
N ASN A 189 -11.96 -25.33 -3.66
CA ASN A 189 -12.97 -26.36 -3.49
C ASN A 189 -14.21 -26.01 -4.32
N GLY A 190 -14.44 -26.76 -5.39
CA GLY A 190 -15.66 -26.68 -6.18
C GLY A 190 -15.85 -25.37 -6.95
N ILE A 191 -14.76 -24.73 -7.40
CA ILE A 191 -14.89 -23.80 -8.54
C ILE A 191 -15.29 -24.60 -9.78
N LYS A 192 -16.02 -24.00 -10.71
CA LYS A 192 -16.46 -24.66 -11.95
C LYS A 192 -16.05 -23.86 -13.17
N ASP A 193 -15.93 -24.52 -14.31
CA ASP A 193 -15.93 -23.83 -15.60
C ASP A 193 -17.35 -23.37 -16.01
N ILE A 194 -17.42 -22.67 -17.12
CA ILE A 194 -18.66 -22.23 -17.78
C ILE A 194 -19.60 -23.41 -18.13
N THR A 195 -19.07 -24.62 -18.40
CA THR A 195 -19.90 -25.80 -18.73
C THR A 195 -20.40 -26.54 -17.48
N GLY A 196 -19.95 -26.13 -16.28
CA GLY A 196 -20.39 -26.65 -14.99
C GLY A 196 -19.50 -27.74 -14.39
N GLN A 197 -18.35 -28.05 -15.02
CA GLN A 197 -17.42 -29.05 -14.53
C GLN A 197 -16.57 -28.50 -13.38
N LEU A 198 -16.49 -29.27 -12.29
CA LEU A 198 -15.84 -28.84 -11.04
C LEU A 198 -14.33 -29.12 -11.03
N LEU A 199 -13.58 -28.21 -10.42
CA LEU A 199 -12.17 -28.35 -10.07
C LEU A 199 -11.96 -28.10 -8.57
N SER A 200 -11.13 -28.92 -7.94
CA SER A 200 -10.67 -28.74 -6.55
C SER A 200 -9.22 -29.16 -6.39
N PHE A 201 -8.44 -28.38 -5.64
CA PHE A 201 -7.03 -28.64 -5.32
C PHE A 201 -6.58 -27.79 -4.13
N GLU A 202 -5.38 -28.03 -3.63
CA GLU A 202 -4.76 -27.15 -2.63
C GLU A 202 -3.30 -26.82 -2.95
N VAL A 203 -2.90 -25.60 -2.61
CA VAL A 203 -1.52 -25.13 -2.66
C VAL A 203 -1.09 -24.79 -1.24
N ASN A 204 -0.29 -25.67 -0.64
CA ASN A 204 0.37 -25.43 0.63
C ASN A 204 1.72 -24.76 0.36
N TYR A 205 2.10 -23.76 1.14
CA TYR A 205 3.40 -23.09 1.00
C TYR A 205 3.84 -22.45 2.30
N LYS A 206 5.14 -22.19 2.43
CA LYS A 206 5.73 -21.52 3.58
C LYS A 206 6.34 -20.19 3.17
N ASN A 207 5.96 -19.13 3.86
CA ASN A 207 6.59 -17.82 3.71
C ASN A 207 8.05 -17.88 4.16
N ARG A 208 8.93 -17.14 3.47
CA ARG A 208 10.27 -16.81 3.96
C ARG A 208 10.20 -16.14 5.33
N ASP A 209 11.32 -16.11 6.01
CA ASP A 209 11.49 -15.57 7.36
C ASP A 209 11.74 -14.05 7.41
N LEU A 210 11.71 -13.35 6.28
CA LEU A 210 11.93 -11.90 6.17
C LEU A 210 10.83 -11.20 5.36
N ASP A 211 10.20 -10.19 5.97
CA ASP A 211 9.28 -9.24 5.30
C ASP A 211 9.88 -7.83 5.23
N TYR A 212 9.63 -7.17 4.10
CA TYR A 212 9.92 -5.77 3.83
C TYR A 212 9.06 -5.26 2.67
N GLY A 213 9.04 -3.95 2.47
CA GLY A 213 8.44 -3.29 1.31
C GLY A 213 7.32 -2.33 1.68
N LEU A 214 6.57 -1.89 0.68
CA LEU A 214 5.44 -0.96 0.85
C LEU A 214 4.12 -1.73 0.97
N TYR A 215 3.31 -1.36 1.95
CA TYR A 215 1.93 -1.85 2.13
C TYR A 215 0.98 -0.66 2.14
N PHE A 216 -0.09 -0.72 1.34
CA PHE A 216 -1.17 0.27 1.41
C PHE A 216 -2.31 -0.24 2.27
N PHE A 217 -2.88 0.63 3.10
CA PHE A 217 -3.87 0.31 4.11
C PHE A 217 -5.24 0.87 3.76
N GLY A 218 -6.26 0.03 3.95
CA GLY A 218 -7.64 0.44 4.06
C GLY A 218 -8.02 0.77 5.50
N LYS A 219 -9.33 0.68 5.79
CA LYS A 219 -9.84 0.78 7.16
C LYS A 219 -9.64 -0.54 7.92
N TYR A 220 -9.74 -0.46 9.25
CA TYR A 220 -9.76 -1.59 10.19
C TYR A 220 -8.54 -2.53 10.10
N GLY A 221 -7.39 -2.02 9.63
CA GLY A 221 -6.15 -2.79 9.54
C GLY A 221 -6.04 -3.69 8.29
N GLU A 222 -7.02 -3.63 7.37
CA GLU A 222 -6.86 -4.27 6.06
C GLU A 222 -5.71 -3.60 5.29
N CYS A 223 -4.90 -4.40 4.59
CA CYS A 223 -3.78 -3.90 3.79
C CYS A 223 -3.38 -4.87 2.68
N GLU A 224 -2.87 -4.32 1.59
CA GLU A 224 -2.26 -5.10 0.51
C GLU A 224 -0.81 -4.64 0.32
N LYS A 225 0.11 -5.62 0.23
CA LYS A 225 1.49 -5.35 -0.15
C LYS A 225 1.54 -4.86 -1.60
N TYR A 226 2.39 -3.88 -1.88
CA TYR A 226 2.62 -3.40 -3.23
C TYR A 226 3.53 -4.36 -4.01
N PHE A 227 3.06 -4.81 -5.17
CA PHE A 227 3.83 -5.56 -6.15
C PHE A 227 3.74 -4.85 -7.51
N PRO A 228 4.88 -4.61 -8.20
CA PRO A 228 4.86 -4.01 -9.54
C PRO A 228 3.97 -4.78 -10.51
N GLY A 229 3.15 -4.06 -11.29
CA GLY A 229 2.23 -4.65 -12.26
C GLY A 229 0.93 -5.24 -11.70
N ILE A 230 0.77 -5.34 -10.37
CA ILE A 230 -0.46 -5.82 -9.73
C ILE A 230 -1.23 -4.63 -9.17
N GLN A 231 -2.50 -4.46 -9.59
CA GLN A 231 -3.39 -3.44 -9.03
C GLN A 231 -3.56 -3.67 -7.52
N ASN A 232 -3.44 -2.60 -6.72
CA ASN A 232 -3.61 -2.63 -5.26
C ASN A 232 -4.93 -1.97 -4.87
N ALA A 233 -5.72 -2.59 -3.99
CA ALA A 233 -7.05 -2.12 -3.60
C ALA A 233 -7.06 -0.77 -2.85
N PHE A 234 -5.92 -0.41 -2.24
CA PHE A 234 -5.80 0.72 -1.32
C PHE A 234 -4.89 1.83 -1.87
N TYR A 235 -4.55 1.76 -3.16
CA TYR A 235 -3.77 2.78 -3.86
C TYR A 235 -4.42 3.18 -5.19
N ASN A 236 -4.37 4.48 -5.50
CA ASN A 236 -4.76 5.02 -6.79
C ASN A 236 -3.90 6.24 -7.11
N ASP A 237 -3.33 6.28 -8.32
CA ASP A 237 -2.41 7.34 -8.76
C ASP A 237 -3.02 8.76 -8.75
N SER A 238 -4.34 8.89 -8.87
CA SER A 238 -5.04 10.18 -8.82
C SER A 238 -5.28 10.69 -7.40
N LYS A 239 -5.04 9.88 -6.37
CA LYS A 239 -5.30 10.24 -4.96
C LYS A 239 -4.05 10.78 -4.25
N PRO A 240 -4.19 11.83 -3.41
CA PRO A 240 -3.10 12.32 -2.58
C PRO A 240 -2.63 11.21 -1.64
N THR A 241 -1.32 11.13 -1.40
CA THR A 241 -0.71 9.94 -0.79
C THR A 241 0.17 10.28 0.40
N MET A 242 -0.12 9.66 1.55
CA MET A 242 0.77 9.66 2.71
C MET A 242 1.57 8.34 2.72
N ILE A 243 2.91 8.42 2.81
CA ILE A 243 3.78 7.27 3.11
C ILE A 243 4.39 7.45 4.50
N TYR A 244 4.21 6.46 5.36
CA TYR A 244 4.71 6.44 6.73
C TYR A 244 5.86 5.43 6.93
N ALA A 245 6.82 5.77 7.79
CA ALA A 245 7.90 4.89 8.23
C ALA A 245 8.10 4.91 9.75
N HIS A 246 8.10 3.72 10.37
CA HIS A 246 8.40 3.52 11.79
C HIS A 246 9.90 3.65 12.08
N GLY A 247 10.24 3.88 13.35
CA GLY A 247 11.63 3.91 13.84
C GLY A 247 12.17 2.57 14.31
N TRP A 248 13.02 2.60 15.33
CA TRP A 248 13.58 1.43 16.01
C TRP A 248 12.48 0.63 16.72
N GLN A 249 12.57 -0.71 16.69
CA GLN A 249 11.48 -1.61 17.08
C GLN A 249 11.92 -2.66 18.10
N ALA A 250 12.44 -2.20 19.24
CA ALA A 250 13.05 -3.05 20.26
C ALA A 250 12.14 -4.21 20.72
N ASN A 251 12.60 -5.43 20.47
CA ASN A 251 11.92 -6.69 20.78
C ASN A 251 10.52 -6.86 20.18
N ALA A 252 10.24 -6.24 19.03
CA ALA A 252 8.94 -6.33 18.38
C ALA A 252 8.61 -7.74 17.86
N VAL A 253 9.55 -8.46 17.24
CA VAL A 253 9.25 -9.79 16.66
C VAL A 253 8.84 -10.83 17.70
N THR A 254 9.18 -10.62 18.98
CA THR A 254 8.77 -11.48 20.10
C THR A 254 7.39 -11.16 20.67
N LYS A 255 6.79 -10.01 20.31
CA LYS A 255 5.44 -9.61 20.77
C LYS A 255 4.37 -10.29 19.91
N SER A 256 3.11 -10.21 20.36
CA SER A 256 1.96 -10.53 19.51
C SER A 256 1.57 -9.34 18.63
N ASP A 257 0.92 -9.59 17.50
CA ASP A 257 0.20 -8.55 16.76
C ASP A 257 -1.20 -8.28 17.35
N TYR A 258 -1.85 -7.23 16.85
CA TYR A 258 -3.23 -6.85 17.19
C TYR A 258 -4.25 -7.98 17.00
N TYR A 259 -4.00 -8.91 16.07
CA TYR A 259 -4.87 -10.05 15.82
C TYR A 259 -4.55 -11.26 16.73
N GLY A 260 -3.70 -11.08 17.74
CA GLY A 260 -3.31 -12.11 18.71
C GLY A 260 -2.26 -13.09 18.21
N ARG A 261 -1.64 -12.89 17.03
CA ARG A 261 -0.60 -13.80 16.53
C ARG A 261 0.69 -13.63 17.31
N SER A 262 1.05 -14.68 18.04
CA SER A 262 2.31 -14.76 18.78
C SER A 262 3.53 -14.71 17.85
N PHE A 263 4.57 -14.01 18.30
CA PHE A 263 5.85 -13.86 17.62
C PHE A 263 5.73 -13.15 16.25
N TYR A 264 4.94 -12.07 16.22
CA TYR A 264 4.67 -11.28 15.02
C TYR A 264 4.34 -9.81 15.32
N GLY A 265 4.89 -9.21 16.37
CA GLY A 265 4.65 -7.78 16.65
C GLY A 265 5.21 -6.87 15.54
N TYR A 266 4.36 -5.99 15.01
CA TYR A 266 4.73 -4.91 14.08
C TYR A 266 3.93 -3.64 14.36
N GLU A 267 4.47 -2.49 13.95
CA GLU A 267 3.76 -1.21 14.07
C GLU A 267 2.76 -1.02 12.92
N GLN A 268 1.57 -0.50 13.21
CA GLN A 268 0.50 -0.24 12.22
C GLN A 268 -0.24 1.05 12.57
N PHE A 269 -1.19 1.49 11.74
CA PHE A 269 -2.05 2.66 12.00
C PHE A 269 -3.11 2.44 13.11
N PHE A 270 -2.78 1.64 14.13
CA PHE A 270 -3.65 1.35 15.26
C PHE A 270 -2.96 1.77 16.56
N TRP A 271 -3.58 2.70 17.29
CA TRP A 271 -3.18 3.08 18.62
C TRP A 271 -3.95 2.24 19.64
N GLU A 272 -3.22 1.34 20.28
CA GLU A 272 -3.64 0.55 21.43
C GLU A 272 -2.89 1.07 22.65
N GLU A 273 -3.61 1.52 23.69
CA GLU A 273 -3.02 1.97 24.95
C GLU A 273 -3.97 1.74 26.14
N ASP A 274 -3.39 1.24 27.23
CA ASP A 274 -4.09 0.85 28.46
C ASP A 274 -3.47 1.44 29.74
N ASP A 275 -2.36 2.19 29.65
CA ASP A 275 -1.74 2.86 30.79
C ASP A 275 -1.33 4.33 30.50
N PHE A 276 -2.31 5.24 30.60
CA PHE A 276 -2.07 6.67 30.61
C PHE A 276 -1.80 7.19 32.04
N LYS A 277 -0.67 6.82 32.68
CA LYS A 277 -0.33 7.16 34.09
C LYS A 277 -1.27 6.52 35.12
N GLY A 278 -1.87 5.37 34.80
CA GLY A 278 -3.00 4.81 35.55
C GLY A 278 -4.28 5.66 35.47
N GLN A 279 -4.38 6.64 34.55
CA GLN A 279 -5.63 7.38 34.33
C GLN A 279 -6.65 6.51 33.61
N THR A 280 -7.47 5.81 34.39
CA THR A 280 -8.56 4.95 33.93
C THR A 280 -9.56 5.62 32.96
N LYS A 281 -9.58 6.96 32.88
CA LYS A 281 -10.45 7.73 31.97
C LYS A 281 -10.21 7.40 30.48
N TYR A 282 -8.97 7.09 30.08
CA TYR A 282 -8.62 6.84 28.68
C TYR A 282 -7.96 5.47 28.44
N ASN A 283 -7.79 4.66 29.47
CA ASN A 283 -7.35 3.26 29.32
C ASN A 283 -8.37 2.48 28.48
N GLY A 284 -7.91 1.56 27.64
CA GLY A 284 -8.77 0.93 26.63
C GLY A 284 -8.85 1.73 25.32
N LEU A 285 -7.92 2.67 25.06
CA LEU A 285 -7.86 3.37 23.78
C LEU A 285 -7.55 2.35 22.67
N ARG A 286 -8.41 2.32 21.64
CA ARG A 286 -8.32 1.43 20.48
C ARG A 286 -8.73 2.21 19.23
N GLN A 287 -7.79 2.93 18.64
CA GLN A 287 -8.08 3.90 17.57
C GLN A 287 -7.28 3.58 16.30
N PHE A 288 -7.97 3.36 15.18
CA PHE A 288 -7.31 3.40 13.87
C PHE A 288 -7.11 4.86 13.45
N THR A 289 -5.86 5.30 13.35
CA THR A 289 -5.51 6.71 13.16
C THR A 289 -5.62 7.17 11.71
N ASN A 290 -5.55 6.25 10.75
CA ASN A 290 -5.57 6.54 9.31
C ASN A 290 -6.97 6.67 8.68
N HIS A 291 -8.05 6.33 9.39
CA HIS A 291 -9.41 6.30 8.80
C HIS A 291 -9.83 7.63 8.18
N SER A 292 -9.54 8.74 8.86
CA SER A 292 -9.88 10.09 8.41
C SER A 292 -9.14 10.53 7.14
N TRP A 293 -7.96 9.97 6.87
CA TRP A 293 -7.24 10.18 5.61
C TRP A 293 -7.98 9.51 4.45
N ILE A 294 -8.36 8.25 4.65
CA ILE A 294 -9.12 7.45 3.66
C ILE A 294 -10.47 8.12 3.37
N ASP A 295 -11.19 8.57 4.41
CA ASP A 295 -12.47 9.28 4.27
C ASP A 295 -12.34 10.63 3.55
N LYS A 296 -11.17 11.26 3.62
CA LYS A 296 -10.82 12.48 2.88
C LYS A 296 -10.12 12.18 1.54
N GLY A 297 -10.22 10.94 1.05
CA GLY A 297 -9.78 10.53 -0.28
C GLY A 297 -8.28 10.27 -0.45
N TRP A 298 -7.51 10.15 0.63
CA TRP A 298 -6.07 9.86 0.57
C TRP A 298 -5.77 8.36 0.48
N ASN A 299 -4.66 8.02 -0.19
CA ASN A 299 -4.00 6.73 0.00
C ASN A 299 -3.12 6.80 1.27
N THR A 300 -3.13 5.74 2.09
CA THR A 300 -2.22 5.63 3.25
C THR A 300 -1.32 4.42 3.11
N GLY A 301 -0.03 4.65 2.84
CA GLY A 301 1.01 3.64 2.71
C GLY A 301 1.93 3.60 3.92
N PHE A 302 2.48 2.42 4.19
CA PHE A 302 3.44 2.15 5.26
C PHE A 302 4.59 1.34 4.68
N VAL A 303 5.82 1.85 4.77
CA VAL A 303 7.03 1.06 4.47
C VAL A 303 7.48 0.24 5.68
N TYR A 304 7.53 -1.08 5.51
CA TYR A 304 7.93 -2.01 6.55
C TYR A 304 9.41 -2.39 6.43
N TRP A 305 10.13 -2.24 7.54
CA TRP A 305 11.49 -2.75 7.75
C TRP A 305 11.65 -3.36 9.14
N GLN A 306 10.53 -3.82 9.73
CA GLN A 306 10.36 -4.25 11.11
C GLN A 306 11.50 -5.13 11.64
N GLN A 307 11.90 -6.15 10.88
CA GLN A 307 12.91 -7.12 11.30
C GLN A 307 14.35 -6.59 11.20
N PHE A 308 14.60 -5.59 10.36
CA PHE A 308 15.87 -4.84 10.35
C PHE A 308 15.91 -3.83 11.49
N ALA A 309 14.75 -3.24 11.85
CA ALA A 309 14.58 -2.28 12.93
C ALA A 309 14.52 -2.91 14.33
N ASP A 310 14.19 -4.20 14.46
CA ASP A 310 14.19 -4.90 15.74
C ASP A 310 15.62 -5.24 16.16
N GLU A 311 16.14 -4.38 17.04
CA GLU A 311 17.45 -4.47 17.65
C GLU A 311 17.31 -4.30 19.18
N PRO A 312 18.20 -4.88 20.00
CA PRO A 312 17.93 -5.05 21.42
C PRO A 312 18.02 -3.73 22.18
N ALA A 313 17.11 -3.54 23.14
CA ALA A 313 17.04 -2.35 23.99
C ALA A 313 18.38 -2.02 24.69
N LEU A 314 19.12 -3.06 25.08
CA LEU A 314 20.45 -2.97 25.63
C LEU A 314 21.37 -3.96 24.92
N ALA A 315 22.56 -3.49 24.55
CA ALA A 315 23.67 -4.32 24.10
C ALA A 315 24.91 -3.92 24.91
N GLN A 316 25.50 -4.88 25.64
CA GLN A 316 26.73 -4.69 26.42
C GLN A 316 26.67 -3.51 27.43
N GLY A 317 25.48 -3.20 27.96
CA GLY A 317 25.26 -2.10 28.92
C GLY A 317 24.90 -0.74 28.31
N ASN A 318 24.98 -0.58 26.99
CA ASN A 318 24.58 0.63 26.26
C ASN A 318 23.31 0.40 25.43
N VAL A 319 22.63 1.47 25.00
CA VAL A 319 21.48 1.42 24.07
C VAL A 319 21.98 1.20 22.62
N GLY A 320 22.76 0.14 22.40
CA GLY A 320 23.41 -0.14 21.12
C GLY A 320 22.46 -0.43 19.96
N GLY A 321 21.23 -0.88 20.26
CA GLY A 321 20.25 -1.26 19.23
C GLY A 321 19.83 -0.12 18.30
N VAL A 322 19.85 1.13 18.77
CA VAL A 322 19.54 2.30 17.93
C VAL A 322 20.61 2.50 16.86
N HIS A 323 21.90 2.41 17.21
CA HIS A 323 23.00 2.53 16.23
C HIS A 323 23.03 1.36 15.24
N ASP A 324 22.75 0.15 15.71
CA ASP A 324 22.67 -1.05 14.86
C ASP A 324 21.51 -0.93 13.85
N ALA A 325 20.34 -0.43 14.26
CA ALA A 325 19.21 -0.19 13.36
C ALA A 325 19.44 1.00 12.42
N GLU A 326 20.02 2.10 12.92
CA GLU A 326 20.34 3.30 12.14
C GLU A 326 21.31 2.99 11.00
N ALA A 327 22.37 2.22 11.26
CA ALA A 327 23.35 1.89 10.23
C ALA A 327 22.73 1.24 8.99
N LYS A 328 21.75 0.34 9.19
CA LYS A 328 21.04 -0.37 8.11
C LYS A 328 20.21 0.54 7.21
N ILE A 329 19.73 1.67 7.73
CA ILE A 329 19.00 2.66 6.93
C ILE A 329 19.88 3.17 5.79
N TRP A 330 21.19 3.29 6.05
CA TRP A 330 22.15 3.90 5.14
C TRP A 330 23.11 2.93 4.45
N SER A 331 23.48 1.83 5.10
CA SER A 331 24.47 0.88 4.58
C SER A 331 24.47 -0.47 5.32
N PHE A 332 24.30 -1.55 4.55
CA PHE A 332 24.55 -2.93 4.97
C PHE A 332 26.05 -3.28 5.05
N GLN A 333 26.95 -2.32 4.77
CA GLN A 333 28.36 -2.39 5.18
C GLN A 333 28.61 -1.70 6.54
N GLY A 334 27.58 -1.10 7.14
CA GLY A 334 27.62 -0.51 8.47
C GLY A 334 27.51 -1.51 9.61
N TYR A 335 27.28 -1.00 10.82
CA TYR A 335 27.17 -1.86 12.01
C TYR A 335 26.11 -2.94 11.81
N LYS A 336 26.54 -4.19 12.02
CA LYS A 336 25.75 -5.43 11.89
C LYS A 336 25.23 -5.74 10.49
N GLY A 337 25.56 -4.92 9.48
CA GLY A 337 25.18 -5.11 8.09
C GLY A 337 23.71 -5.45 7.88
N SER A 338 23.42 -6.36 6.95
CA SER A 338 22.05 -6.80 6.62
C SER A 338 21.39 -7.71 7.66
N ARG A 339 21.82 -7.72 8.93
CA ARG A 339 21.19 -8.58 9.93
C ARG A 339 19.73 -8.20 10.16
N TYR A 340 18.88 -9.20 10.30
CA TYR A 340 17.49 -9.06 10.66
C TYR A 340 17.13 -10.06 11.76
N ARG A 341 16.12 -9.71 12.55
CA ARG A 341 15.68 -10.50 13.69
C ARG A 341 14.55 -11.44 13.31
N VAL A 342 14.64 -12.66 13.82
CA VAL A 342 13.71 -13.78 13.57
C VAL A 342 13.41 -14.48 14.88
N VAL A 343 12.34 -15.26 14.90
CA VAL A 343 11.92 -16.05 16.07
C VAL A 343 11.76 -17.51 15.64
N ASP A 344 12.18 -18.43 16.50
CA ASP A 344 11.95 -19.86 16.30
C ASP A 344 10.56 -20.31 16.80
N SER A 345 10.26 -21.60 16.72
CA SER A 345 8.98 -22.17 17.18
C SER A 345 8.78 -22.09 18.69
N SER A 346 9.83 -21.86 19.49
CA SER A 346 9.77 -21.71 20.95
C SER A 346 9.46 -20.27 21.39
N GLY A 347 9.54 -19.30 20.49
CA GLY A 347 9.50 -17.88 20.84
C GLY A 347 10.88 -17.25 21.10
N SER A 348 11.95 -18.01 20.92
CA SER A 348 13.32 -17.52 21.12
C SER A 348 13.78 -16.72 19.91
N ALA A 349 14.20 -15.47 20.13
CA ALA A 349 14.66 -14.58 19.07
C ALA A 349 16.16 -14.74 18.79
N TYR A 350 16.51 -14.74 17.50
CA TYR A 350 17.88 -14.82 17.01
C TYR A 350 18.04 -13.94 15.76
N TYR A 351 19.28 -13.83 15.25
CA TYR A 351 19.59 -13.02 14.06
C TYR A 351 20.01 -13.90 12.90
N LYS A 352 19.62 -13.47 11.69
CA LYS A 352 20.14 -13.95 10.40
C LYS A 352 20.67 -12.77 9.60
N ASN A 353 21.50 -13.03 8.60
CA ASN A 353 21.93 -12.02 7.62
C ASN A 353 21.18 -12.25 6.30
N TRP A 354 20.77 -11.17 5.64
CA TRP A 354 20.17 -11.24 4.30
C TRP A 354 21.24 -11.06 3.22
N ASP A 355 21.09 -11.73 2.07
CA ASP A 355 22.03 -11.64 0.94
C ASP A 355 21.93 -10.31 0.16
N CYS A 356 21.00 -9.44 0.56
CA CYS A 356 20.72 -8.14 -0.04
C CYS A 356 20.18 -8.20 -1.48
N ARG A 357 19.63 -9.34 -1.90
CA ARG A 357 19.07 -9.53 -3.24
C ARG A 357 17.57 -9.78 -3.19
N LEU A 358 16.84 -9.15 -4.11
CA LEU A 358 15.40 -9.34 -4.28
C LEU A 358 15.03 -9.44 -5.76
N ASN A 359 13.96 -10.18 -6.04
CA ASN A 359 13.28 -10.10 -7.32
C ASN A 359 12.33 -8.91 -7.26
N PHE A 360 12.51 -7.91 -8.12
CA PHE A 360 11.67 -6.71 -8.15
C PHE A 360 11.40 -6.30 -9.59
N ASN A 361 10.12 -6.19 -9.96
CA ASN A 361 9.68 -5.83 -11.32
C ASN A 361 10.27 -6.75 -12.42
N GLY A 362 10.46 -8.04 -12.12
CA GLY A 362 11.05 -9.04 -13.03
C GLY A 362 12.58 -9.19 -12.93
N ASP A 363 13.28 -8.21 -12.36
CA ASP A 363 14.74 -8.19 -12.29
C ASP A 363 15.27 -8.67 -10.92
N VAL A 364 16.45 -9.29 -10.91
CA VAL A 364 17.20 -9.55 -9.66
C VAL A 364 18.00 -8.30 -9.31
N VAL A 365 17.55 -7.56 -8.31
CA VAL A 365 18.18 -6.32 -7.83
C VAL A 365 19.03 -6.62 -6.60
N THR A 366 20.23 -6.05 -6.53
CA THR A 366 21.03 -5.98 -5.29
C THR A 366 20.87 -4.59 -4.69
N VAL A 367 20.64 -4.52 -3.37
CA VAL A 367 20.53 -3.26 -2.62
C VAL A 367 21.62 -3.15 -1.57
N ASP A 368 22.00 -1.92 -1.22
CA ASP A 368 23.07 -1.65 -0.24
C ASP A 368 22.54 -1.21 1.13
N SER A 369 21.24 -0.96 1.27
CA SER A 369 20.65 -0.33 2.46
C SER A 369 19.13 -0.51 2.50
N VAL A 370 18.53 -0.35 3.69
CA VAL A 370 17.06 -0.29 3.85
C VAL A 370 16.49 0.94 3.16
N GLY A 371 17.19 2.08 3.16
CA GLY A 371 16.79 3.28 2.43
C GLY A 371 16.66 3.03 0.92
N ARG A 372 17.65 2.35 0.32
CA ARG A 372 17.62 1.96 -1.10
C ARG A 372 16.60 0.87 -1.42
N LEU A 373 16.41 -0.09 -0.51
CA LEU A 373 15.41 -1.15 -0.61
C LEU A 373 13.99 -0.59 -0.67
N LEU A 374 13.62 0.24 0.30
CA LEU A 374 12.27 0.78 0.38
C LEU A 374 11.99 1.81 -0.73
N SER A 375 13.00 2.51 -1.23
CA SER A 375 12.83 3.42 -2.37
C SER A 375 12.51 2.71 -3.68
N LEU A 376 12.88 1.42 -3.86
CA LEU A 376 12.38 0.63 -5.01
C LEU A 376 10.85 0.57 -5.02
N TYR A 377 10.25 0.16 -3.90
CA TYR A 377 8.81 0.02 -3.77
C TYR A 377 8.10 1.37 -3.88
N VAL A 378 8.58 2.39 -3.15
CA VAL A 378 7.95 3.72 -3.14
C VAL A 378 8.06 4.41 -4.51
N ASN A 379 9.21 4.37 -5.16
CA ASN A 379 9.36 5.01 -6.47
C ASN A 379 8.53 4.28 -7.54
N ASN A 380 8.50 2.95 -7.54
CA ASN A 380 7.74 2.19 -8.54
C ASN A 380 6.22 2.40 -8.37
N ALA A 381 5.73 2.51 -7.13
CA ALA A 381 4.34 2.82 -6.83
C ALA A 381 3.96 4.27 -7.19
N LEU A 382 4.80 5.25 -6.87
CA LEU A 382 4.43 6.68 -6.98
C LEU A 382 4.85 7.36 -8.30
N LYS A 383 5.60 6.68 -9.20
CA LYS A 383 6.05 7.24 -10.49
C LYS A 383 4.94 7.81 -11.37
N ASN A 384 3.73 7.26 -11.25
CA ASN A 384 2.56 7.65 -12.03
C ASN A 384 1.57 8.52 -11.23
N ASN A 385 1.89 8.89 -9.98
CA ASN A 385 0.95 9.61 -9.12
C ASN A 385 0.75 11.05 -9.63
N VAL A 386 -0.48 11.36 -10.06
CA VAL A 386 -0.88 12.65 -10.64
C VAL A 386 -1.64 13.54 -9.66
N SER A 387 -1.82 13.12 -8.41
CA SER A 387 -2.60 13.86 -7.41
C SER A 387 -2.05 15.25 -7.06
N GLY A 388 -0.77 15.49 -7.32
CA GLY A 388 -0.07 16.71 -6.93
C GLY A 388 0.17 16.89 -5.43
N ASN A 389 -0.15 15.89 -4.58
CA ASN A 389 0.17 15.93 -3.15
C ASN A 389 0.67 14.58 -2.61
N ILE A 390 2.00 14.45 -2.52
CA ILE A 390 2.69 13.35 -1.84
C ILE A 390 3.30 13.85 -0.53
N ARG A 391 3.04 13.12 0.56
CA ARG A 391 3.48 13.44 1.91
C ARG A 391 4.23 12.27 2.54
N PHE A 392 5.45 12.50 3.01
CA PHE A 392 6.20 11.49 3.76
C PHE A 392 6.21 11.83 5.25
N VAL A 393 6.05 10.81 6.09
CA VAL A 393 5.93 10.94 7.55
C VAL A 393 6.86 9.93 8.22
N GLY A 394 7.83 10.40 8.98
CA GLY A 394 8.78 9.56 9.71
C GLY A 394 8.62 9.70 11.21
N HIS A 395 8.71 8.59 11.94
CA HIS A 395 8.77 8.59 13.42
C HIS A 395 10.10 8.04 13.91
N SER A 396 10.73 8.67 14.92
CA SER A 396 11.99 8.18 15.51
C SER A 396 13.08 7.97 14.45
N LEU A 397 13.72 6.81 14.33
CA LEU A 397 14.64 6.50 13.21
C LEU A 397 13.98 6.51 11.82
N GLY A 398 12.65 6.34 11.74
CA GLY A 398 11.88 6.37 10.50
C GLY A 398 11.96 7.72 9.79
N ASN A 399 12.33 8.78 10.51
CA ASN A 399 12.75 10.07 9.96
C ASN A 399 13.89 9.93 8.94
N GLN A 400 14.90 9.11 9.24
CA GLN A 400 16.02 8.87 8.34
C GLN A 400 15.60 8.01 7.13
N VAL A 401 14.64 7.10 7.32
CA VAL A 401 14.03 6.34 6.22
C VAL A 401 13.30 7.27 5.26
N VAL A 402 12.40 8.15 5.74
CA VAL A 402 11.68 9.07 4.84
C VAL A 402 12.58 10.12 4.18
N ASN A 403 13.70 10.49 4.80
CA ASN A 403 14.72 11.31 4.16
C ASN A 403 15.37 10.60 2.97
N ASN A 404 15.72 9.31 3.10
CA ASN A 404 16.19 8.49 1.99
C ASN A 404 15.12 8.33 0.90
N LEU A 405 13.88 8.02 1.28
CA LEU A 405 12.76 7.92 0.33
C LEU A 405 12.57 9.21 -0.44
N MET A 406 12.60 10.37 0.22
CA MET A 406 12.44 11.67 -0.43
C MET A 406 13.56 11.96 -1.43
N LYS A 407 14.82 11.73 -1.04
CA LYS A 407 15.97 11.89 -1.95
C LYS A 407 15.82 11.04 -3.21
N TYR A 408 15.54 9.75 -3.04
CA TYR A 408 15.34 8.83 -4.16
C TYR A 408 14.07 9.12 -4.97
N ALA A 409 13.00 9.62 -4.36
CA ALA A 409 11.79 10.02 -5.05
C ALA A 409 12.07 11.22 -5.98
N PHE A 410 12.70 12.27 -5.46
CA PHE A 410 13.14 13.41 -6.27
C PHE A 410 14.09 12.97 -7.40
N ASP A 411 15.07 12.11 -7.12
CA ASP A 411 15.98 11.56 -8.14
C ASP A 411 15.25 10.76 -9.24
N ALA A 412 14.11 10.15 -8.93
CA ALA A 412 13.22 9.50 -9.90
C ALA A 412 12.17 10.45 -10.54
N GLY A 413 12.25 11.76 -10.31
CA GLY A 413 11.32 12.76 -10.84
C GLY A 413 10.00 12.92 -10.06
N ILE A 414 9.84 12.20 -8.95
CA ILE A 414 8.64 12.22 -8.12
C ILE A 414 8.73 13.40 -7.14
N THR A 415 7.78 14.32 -7.22
CA THR A 415 7.75 15.51 -6.36
C THR A 415 7.09 15.20 -5.02
N VAL A 416 7.82 15.36 -3.92
CA VAL A 416 7.25 15.34 -2.56
C VAL A 416 6.84 16.76 -2.16
N ASN A 417 5.63 16.91 -1.62
CA ASN A 417 5.04 18.19 -1.26
C ASN A 417 5.25 18.54 0.22
N ARG A 418 5.29 17.52 1.09
CA ARG A 418 5.44 17.71 2.53
C ARG A 418 6.20 16.55 3.17
N ILE A 419 7.13 16.87 4.07
CA ILE A 419 7.80 15.91 4.92
C ILE A 419 7.56 16.27 6.38
N ALA A 420 7.09 15.30 7.16
CA ALA A 420 6.78 15.43 8.57
C ALA A 420 7.70 14.56 9.41
N LEU A 421 8.41 15.20 10.32
CA LEU A 421 9.44 14.57 11.11
C LEU A 421 9.02 14.50 12.58
N LEU A 422 8.58 13.33 13.03
CA LEU A 422 7.94 13.14 14.33
C LEU A 422 8.94 12.53 15.30
N ASP A 423 9.30 13.26 16.36
CA ASP A 423 10.41 12.99 17.27
C ASP A 423 11.65 12.41 16.53
N PRO A 424 12.31 13.20 15.67
CA PRO A 424 13.45 12.73 14.92
C PRO A 424 14.60 12.26 15.83
N ALA A 425 15.08 11.05 15.57
CA ALA A 425 16.31 10.53 16.16
C ALA A 425 17.41 10.54 15.10
N TRP A 426 18.50 11.26 15.35
CA TRP A 426 19.70 11.35 14.52
C TRP A 426 20.92 11.13 15.42
N THR A 427 21.53 9.94 15.49
CA THR A 427 22.58 9.75 16.51
C THR A 427 23.84 10.57 16.22
N SER A 428 24.42 11.17 17.25
CA SER A 428 25.49 12.17 17.11
C SER A 428 26.80 11.62 16.51
N GLY A 429 27.55 12.50 15.84
CA GLY A 429 28.91 12.25 15.36
C GLY A 429 29.03 11.40 14.08
N ASP A 430 30.22 11.46 13.50
CA ASP A 430 30.57 10.86 12.21
C ASP A 430 30.40 9.34 12.17
N LYS A 431 29.94 8.85 11.02
CA LYS A 431 29.70 7.43 10.73
C LYS A 431 30.58 6.98 9.58
N ASN A 432 31.52 6.07 9.87
CA ASN A 432 32.44 5.52 8.86
C ASN A 432 31.73 4.77 7.72
N TYR A 433 30.50 4.30 7.95
CA TYR A 433 29.68 3.58 6.97
C TYR A 433 28.88 4.47 6.00
N LEU A 434 28.83 5.79 6.23
CA LEU A 434 28.23 6.72 5.29
C LEU A 434 29.19 6.98 4.12
N PRO A 435 28.70 7.16 2.87
CA PRO A 435 29.55 7.45 1.72
C PRO A 435 30.23 8.83 1.83
N ASN A 436 31.21 9.11 0.96
CA ASN A 436 31.82 10.44 0.84
C ASN A 436 31.35 11.12 -0.45
N ASP A 437 30.08 11.53 -0.45
CA ASP A 437 29.30 11.96 -1.63
C ASP A 437 28.81 13.42 -1.52
N GLY A 438 29.38 14.20 -0.59
CA GLY A 438 29.06 15.62 -0.40
C GLY A 438 27.87 15.90 0.51
N TYR A 439 27.08 14.90 0.93
CA TYR A 439 25.95 15.11 1.85
C TYR A 439 26.32 15.03 3.33
N GLY A 440 27.59 14.81 3.66
CA GLY A 440 28.08 14.77 5.04
C GLY A 440 28.26 13.37 5.62
N LYS A 441 29.02 13.30 6.72
CA LYS A 441 29.41 12.05 7.41
C LYS A 441 28.66 11.81 8.71
N TRP A 442 27.76 12.70 9.09
CA TRP A 442 26.85 12.56 10.23
C TRP A 442 25.41 12.46 9.71
N VAL A 443 24.62 11.51 10.24
CA VAL A 443 23.22 11.27 9.82
C VAL A 443 22.29 12.50 9.93
N GLY A 444 22.50 13.38 10.91
CA GLY A 444 21.71 14.61 11.08
C GLY A 444 22.01 15.62 9.99
N GLU A 445 23.29 15.88 9.75
CA GLU A 445 23.79 16.64 8.59
C GLU A 445 23.26 16.07 7.27
N ARG A 446 23.30 14.74 7.10
CA ARG A 446 22.87 14.07 5.87
C ARG A 446 21.38 14.24 5.60
N CYS A 447 20.53 14.09 6.61
CA CYS A 447 19.10 14.37 6.49
C CYS A 447 18.84 15.85 6.17
N ARG A 448 19.52 16.78 6.86
CA ARG A 448 19.42 18.22 6.59
C ARG A 448 19.79 18.55 5.14
N ASN A 449 20.89 18.01 4.63
CA ASN A 449 21.36 18.27 3.28
C ASN A 449 20.42 17.68 2.22
N PHE A 450 19.86 16.48 2.44
CA PHE A 450 18.79 15.92 1.60
C PHE A 450 17.53 16.80 1.58
N ILE A 451 17.10 17.34 2.72
CA ILE A 451 15.97 18.27 2.80
C ILE A 451 16.26 19.58 2.07
N PHE A 452 17.45 20.16 2.23
CA PHE A 452 17.82 21.42 1.59
C PHE A 452 17.95 21.27 0.06
N GLU A 453 18.54 20.17 -0.43
CA GLU A 453 18.52 19.84 -1.87
C GLU A 453 17.08 19.68 -2.38
N SER A 454 16.26 18.90 -1.69
CA SER A 454 14.85 18.68 -2.04
C SER A 454 14.03 19.97 -2.06
N LYS A 455 14.33 20.90 -1.15
CA LYS A 455 13.73 22.24 -1.08
C LYS A 455 14.18 23.16 -2.21
N ASN A 456 15.41 23.02 -2.69
CA ASN A 456 15.89 23.72 -3.89
C ASN A 456 15.22 23.18 -5.16
N ARG A 457 14.87 21.89 -5.19
CA ARG A 457 14.17 21.22 -6.31
C ARG A 457 12.66 21.46 -6.28
N ASN A 458 12.06 21.59 -5.10
CA ASN A 458 10.67 21.99 -4.88
C ASN A 458 10.60 23.10 -3.81
N SER A 459 10.55 24.36 -4.25
CA SER A 459 10.40 25.51 -3.35
C SER A 459 9.09 25.49 -2.55
N ASN A 460 8.08 24.73 -2.97
CA ASN A 460 6.82 24.51 -2.26
C ASN A 460 6.85 23.33 -1.26
N LEU A 461 7.97 22.61 -1.11
CA LEU A 461 8.14 21.58 -0.08
C LEU A 461 7.91 22.19 1.32
N ALA A 462 6.92 21.68 2.04
CA ALA A 462 6.70 21.96 3.46
C ALA A 462 7.52 20.98 4.32
N VAL A 463 8.21 21.50 5.33
CA VAL A 463 9.01 20.70 6.27
C VAL A 463 8.51 21.01 7.68
N GLU A 464 8.02 20.01 8.39
CA GLU A 464 7.56 20.13 9.78
C GLU A 464 8.33 19.17 10.68
N ILE A 465 8.68 19.62 11.89
CA ILE A 465 9.30 18.82 12.94
C ILE A 465 8.44 18.92 14.20
N TYR A 466 8.09 17.77 14.77
CA TYR A 466 7.42 17.67 16.07
C TYR A 466 8.38 17.07 17.10
N HIS A 467 8.47 17.72 18.26
CA HIS A 467 9.24 17.33 19.42
C HIS A 467 8.32 17.08 20.62
N THR A 468 8.55 16.01 21.37
CA THR A 468 7.77 15.67 22.57
C THR A 468 8.39 16.28 23.84
N THR A 469 7.71 17.27 24.44
CA THR A 469 8.19 17.98 25.63
C THR A 469 8.42 17.08 26.85
N GLY A 470 9.51 17.37 27.57
CA GLY A 470 10.00 16.53 28.66
C GLY A 470 10.83 15.33 28.19
N MET A 471 10.95 15.11 26.87
CA MET A 471 12.07 14.38 26.29
C MET A 471 13.17 15.38 25.92
N ASN A 472 14.02 15.74 26.88
CA ASN A 472 15.39 16.09 26.49
C ASN A 472 15.93 14.82 25.81
N ILE A 473 16.16 14.88 24.50
CA ILE A 473 16.44 13.69 23.68
C ILE A 473 17.88 13.23 23.93
N GLY A 474 18.13 12.70 25.13
CA GLY A 474 19.04 11.60 25.33
C GLY A 474 18.18 10.35 25.44
N ILE A 475 18.17 9.49 24.43
CA ILE A 475 17.53 8.17 24.53
C ILE A 475 18.38 7.36 25.53
N ALA A 476 18.03 7.47 26.82
CA ALA A 476 18.71 6.88 27.98
C ALA A 476 20.23 6.64 27.80
N GLY A 477 21.00 7.71 27.56
CA GLY A 477 22.46 7.65 27.39
C GLY A 477 22.97 7.78 25.95
N LEU A 478 22.09 7.86 24.94
CA LEU A 478 22.47 8.19 23.56
C LEU A 478 22.45 9.70 23.32
N ALA A 479 23.53 10.26 22.79
CA ALA A 479 23.50 11.59 22.20
C ALA A 479 22.82 11.53 20.82
N VAL A 480 21.80 12.37 20.61
CA VAL A 480 21.27 12.67 19.28
C VAL A 480 21.48 14.15 18.93
N ASP A 481 21.57 14.42 17.63
CA ASP A 481 21.64 15.75 17.04
C ASP A 481 20.28 16.45 17.18
N THR A 482 20.27 17.70 17.66
CA THR A 482 19.09 18.58 17.60
C THR A 482 18.88 19.15 16.21
N ASN A 483 19.92 19.11 15.37
CA ASN A 483 19.96 19.52 13.97
C ASN A 483 19.49 20.97 13.77
N ASP A 484 19.95 21.87 14.64
CA ASP A 484 19.46 23.24 14.79
C ASP A 484 19.31 24.01 13.46
N ALA A 485 20.23 23.80 12.52
CA ALA A 485 20.16 24.42 11.19
C ALA A 485 18.95 23.96 10.37
N LEU A 486 18.56 22.68 10.46
CA LEU A 486 17.33 22.16 9.88
C LEU A 486 16.10 22.63 10.68
N THR A 487 16.16 22.53 12.01
CA THR A 487 15.08 22.92 12.93
C THR A 487 14.72 24.41 12.84
N ASN A 488 15.70 25.27 12.52
CA ASN A 488 15.50 26.69 12.23
C ASN A 488 15.05 26.98 10.79
N ALA A 489 15.07 26.01 9.89
CA ALA A 489 14.53 26.14 8.53
C ALA A 489 13.15 25.48 8.36
N ALA A 490 12.79 24.54 9.25
CA ALA A 490 11.50 23.85 9.30
C ALA A 490 10.45 24.65 10.10
N ALA A 491 9.22 24.15 10.07
CA ALA A 491 8.18 24.53 11.02
C ALA A 491 8.36 23.66 12.29
N ASP A 492 8.52 24.31 13.44
CA ASP A 492 9.03 23.69 14.67
C ASP A 492 7.97 23.65 15.77
N PHE A 493 7.61 22.44 16.19
CA PHE A 493 6.45 22.18 17.04
C PHE A 493 6.83 21.35 18.28
N ASN A 494 6.39 21.80 19.46
CA ASN A 494 6.66 21.20 20.76
C ASN A 494 5.35 20.63 21.35
N ALA A 495 5.10 19.34 21.10
CA ALA A 495 3.95 18.58 21.63
C ALA A 495 4.11 18.28 23.13
N ALA A 496 3.01 18.16 23.85
CA ALA A 496 2.97 17.99 25.29
C ALA A 496 1.97 16.90 25.72
N PRO A 497 2.26 15.61 25.44
CA PRO A 497 1.44 14.46 25.82
C PRO A 497 1.55 14.17 27.34
N TRP A 498 0.98 15.06 28.14
CA TRP A 498 0.96 15.00 29.61
C TRP A 498 -0.12 14.06 30.17
N TYR A 499 -0.88 13.39 29.29
CA TYR A 499 -1.57 12.13 29.57
C TYR A 499 -0.60 10.95 29.79
N TYR A 500 0.69 11.08 29.47
CA TYR A 500 1.76 10.17 29.95
C TYR A 500 2.61 10.79 31.07
N SER A 501 3.25 9.95 31.88
CA SER A 501 4.02 10.37 33.06
C SER A 501 5.36 11.01 32.66
N SER A 502 6.08 11.60 33.62
CA SER A 502 7.47 12.01 33.39
C SER A 502 8.42 10.83 33.14
N THR A 503 8.06 9.62 33.57
CA THR A 503 8.86 8.39 33.44
C THR A 503 8.43 7.49 32.27
N GLN A 504 7.20 7.63 31.76
CA GLN A 504 6.69 6.90 30.59
C GLN A 504 7.22 7.52 29.28
N LEU A 505 8.55 7.55 29.13
CA LEU A 505 9.23 8.17 27.99
C LEU A 505 8.93 7.45 26.67
N ASP A 506 8.76 6.12 26.69
CA ASP A 506 8.38 5.33 25.51
C ASP A 506 6.96 5.67 25.04
N GLY A 507 5.97 5.67 25.93
CA GLY A 507 4.59 6.06 25.61
C GLY A 507 4.53 7.49 25.04
N LYS A 508 5.24 8.43 25.66
CA LYS A 508 5.42 9.79 25.15
C LYS A 508 5.99 9.82 23.73
N HIS A 509 7.11 9.15 23.50
CA HIS A 509 7.79 9.11 22.21
C HIS A 509 6.88 8.52 21.12
N ASN A 510 6.17 7.44 21.42
CA ASN A 510 5.25 6.79 20.48
C ASN A 510 3.95 7.57 20.28
N SER A 511 3.55 8.44 21.22
CA SER A 511 2.29 9.19 21.13
C SER A 511 2.22 10.11 19.91
N ILE A 512 3.33 10.80 19.58
CA ILE A 512 3.31 11.86 18.58
C ILE A 512 2.98 11.36 17.18
N ARG A 513 3.39 10.13 16.82
CA ARG A 513 3.01 9.54 15.54
C ARG A 513 1.51 9.27 15.45
N ASN A 514 0.91 8.80 16.54
CA ASN A 514 -0.50 8.42 16.56
C ASN A 514 -1.38 9.67 16.60
N SER A 515 -1.05 10.65 17.47
CA SER A 515 -1.78 11.91 17.58
C SER A 515 -1.66 12.75 16.30
N TYR A 516 -0.48 12.85 15.70
CA TYR A 516 -0.32 13.54 14.42
C TYR A 516 -1.15 12.88 13.31
N ILE A 517 -1.07 11.56 13.10
CA ILE A 517 -1.84 10.90 12.03
C ILE A 517 -3.35 11.05 12.32
N TRP A 518 -3.78 10.87 13.56
CA TRP A 518 -5.19 11.02 13.96
C TRP A 518 -5.70 12.47 13.82
N SER A 519 -4.84 13.48 14.04
CA SER A 519 -5.22 14.91 13.93
C SER A 519 -5.74 15.32 12.54
N PHE A 520 -5.51 14.49 11.52
CA PHE A 520 -6.11 14.67 10.19
C PHE A 520 -7.65 14.52 10.19
N GLU A 521 -8.25 13.94 11.23
CA GLU A 521 -9.70 13.89 11.42
C GLU A 521 -10.31 15.29 11.60
N PHE A 522 -9.69 16.10 12.44
CA PHE A 522 -10.22 17.38 12.89
C PHE A 522 -9.85 18.54 11.97
N GLN A 523 -10.52 19.67 12.16
CA GLN A 523 -10.06 20.95 11.62
C GLN A 523 -8.69 21.32 12.23
N PRO A 524 -7.85 22.11 11.53
CA PRO A 524 -6.58 22.55 12.11
C PRO A 524 -6.81 23.29 13.44
N PRO A 525 -6.05 22.97 14.49
CA PRO A 525 -6.24 23.53 15.82
C PRO A 525 -5.99 25.04 15.84
N ALA A 526 -6.43 25.74 16.88
CA ALA A 526 -6.21 27.18 16.97
C ALA A 526 -4.74 27.53 17.25
N GLU A 527 -4.17 28.45 16.47
CA GLU A 527 -2.97 29.18 16.91
C GLU A 527 -3.37 30.25 17.93
N VAL A 528 -2.62 30.32 19.02
CA VAL A 528 -2.85 31.25 20.12
C VAL A 528 -1.56 31.96 20.52
N THR A 529 -1.70 33.05 21.27
CA THR A 529 -0.60 33.64 22.05
C THR A 529 -1.02 33.73 23.51
N ILE A 530 -0.07 33.64 24.44
CA ILE A 530 -0.32 33.84 25.87
C ILE A 530 0.39 35.11 26.34
N SER A 531 -0.33 35.96 27.07
CA SER A 531 0.23 37.14 27.73
C SER A 531 -0.41 37.27 29.10
N TRP A 532 0.41 37.38 30.15
CA TRP A 532 -0.05 37.44 31.55
C TRP A 532 -1.09 36.35 31.88
N TRP A 533 -0.79 35.11 31.49
CA TRP A 533 -1.66 33.92 31.62
C TRP A 533 -2.96 33.93 30.80
N LYS A 534 -3.32 35.05 30.16
CA LYS A 534 -4.45 35.11 29.23
C LYS A 534 -4.05 34.58 27.86
N ARG A 535 -4.69 33.49 27.44
CA ARG A 535 -4.63 33.00 26.06
C ARG A 535 -5.55 33.82 25.17
N SER A 536 -5.08 34.16 23.96
CA SER A 536 -5.87 34.81 22.91
C SER A 536 -5.61 34.12 21.58
N ALA A 537 -6.66 33.83 20.80
CA ALA A 537 -6.51 33.27 19.46
C ALA A 537 -5.91 34.31 18.50
N THR A 538 -5.01 33.88 17.61
CA THR A 538 -4.41 34.77 16.60
C THR A 538 -5.25 34.89 15.33
N GLY A 539 -6.32 34.07 15.21
CA GLY A 539 -7.09 33.89 13.99
C GLY A 539 -6.42 32.98 12.95
N LYS A 540 -5.21 32.45 13.24
CA LYS A 540 -4.52 31.50 12.36
C LYS A 540 -4.75 30.05 12.80
N MET A 541 -4.59 29.16 11.82
CA MET A 541 -4.45 27.72 12.06
C MET A 541 -3.09 27.43 12.70
N GLY A 542 -3.11 26.62 13.76
CA GLY A 542 -1.97 25.97 14.39
C GLY A 542 -1.61 24.65 13.68
N PRO A 543 -0.59 23.92 14.18
CA PRO A 543 -0.08 22.72 13.53
C PRO A 543 -0.90 21.46 13.82
N SER A 544 -1.20 20.73 12.76
CA SER A 544 -1.74 19.37 12.74
C SER A 544 -1.42 18.74 11.39
N ALA A 545 -1.76 17.46 11.24
CA ALA A 545 -1.77 16.85 9.93
C ALA A 545 -2.76 17.53 8.96
N SER A 546 -3.91 18.01 9.44
CA SER A 546 -4.93 18.69 8.62
C SER A 546 -4.59 20.14 8.24
N THR A 547 -3.61 20.78 8.89
CA THR A 547 -3.17 22.14 8.52
C THR A 547 -2.67 22.19 7.07
N PRO A 548 -3.16 23.10 6.21
CA PRO A 548 -2.73 23.17 4.81
C PRO A 548 -1.24 23.43 4.60
N ASP A 549 -0.67 22.89 3.52
CA ASP A 549 0.77 22.98 3.25
C ASP A 549 1.28 24.41 3.07
N TRP A 550 0.44 25.33 2.56
CA TRP A 550 0.78 26.76 2.49
C TRP A 550 0.97 27.36 3.89
N ARG A 551 0.13 26.97 4.85
CA ARG A 551 0.19 27.47 6.22
C ARG A 551 1.41 26.90 6.94
N MET A 552 1.77 25.67 6.65
CA MET A 552 3.01 25.05 7.12
C MET A 552 4.24 25.77 6.56
N ARG A 553 4.24 26.16 5.28
CA ARG A 553 5.29 27.03 4.73
C ARG A 553 5.36 28.41 5.40
N GLU A 554 4.25 28.98 5.87
CA GLU A 554 4.28 30.20 6.70
C GLU A 554 4.83 29.97 8.12
N MET A 555 4.78 28.74 8.63
CA MET A 555 5.32 28.38 9.94
C MET A 555 6.83 28.09 9.89
N MET A 556 7.36 27.76 8.71
CA MET A 556 8.78 27.47 8.52
C MET A 556 9.66 28.71 8.81
N GLY A 557 10.80 28.47 9.46
CA GLY A 557 11.88 29.44 9.60
C GLY A 557 12.25 29.81 11.05
N PRO A 558 13.25 30.67 11.25
CA PRO A 558 13.93 30.83 12.53
C PRO A 558 13.19 31.73 13.53
N LYS A 559 12.02 32.25 13.17
CA LYS A 559 11.36 33.32 13.94
C LYS A 559 10.46 32.79 15.06
N TYR A 560 9.77 31.69 14.82
CA TYR A 560 8.71 31.20 15.71
C TYR A 560 8.77 29.67 15.87
N GLU A 561 8.35 29.21 17.03
CA GLU A 561 8.01 27.82 17.35
C GLU A 561 6.55 27.77 17.84
N TRP A 562 5.96 26.58 17.88
CA TRP A 562 4.62 26.38 18.44
C TRP A 562 4.66 25.35 19.56
N THR A 563 4.22 25.70 20.78
CA THR A 563 4.07 24.74 21.89
C THR A 563 2.60 24.36 22.06
N GLN A 564 2.29 23.07 22.23
CA GLN A 564 0.95 22.60 22.56
C GLN A 564 0.54 23.13 23.95
N VAL A 565 -0.65 23.74 24.06
CA VAL A 565 -1.17 24.34 25.30
C VAL A 565 -2.58 23.87 25.70
N GLU A 566 -3.33 23.22 24.81
CA GLU A 566 -4.50 22.36 25.12
C GLU A 566 -4.37 21.01 24.43
N GLY A 567 -5.24 20.05 24.73
CA GLY A 567 -5.07 18.62 24.35
C GLY A 567 -4.00 17.88 25.15
N ARG A 568 -3.22 18.59 25.98
CA ARG A 568 -2.11 18.02 26.76
C ARG A 568 -2.49 16.87 27.69
N TYR A 569 -3.74 16.80 28.12
CA TYR A 569 -4.24 15.79 29.07
C TYR A 569 -5.32 14.87 28.46
N THR A 570 -5.41 14.80 27.13
CA THR A 570 -6.26 13.82 26.43
C THR A 570 -5.48 13.24 25.24
N PRO A 571 -5.61 11.94 24.92
CA PRO A 571 -4.93 11.38 23.76
C PRO A 571 -5.56 11.80 22.42
N SER A 572 -6.76 12.41 22.44
CA SER A 572 -7.45 12.89 21.25
C SER A 572 -6.92 14.27 20.85
N PRO A 573 -6.47 14.48 19.60
CA PRO A 573 -6.10 15.82 19.09
C PRO A 573 -7.27 16.81 18.96
N SER A 574 -8.50 16.42 19.29
CA SER A 574 -9.72 17.21 19.06
C SER A 574 -9.79 18.53 19.84
N ASP A 575 -9.10 18.62 20.98
CA ASP A 575 -9.06 19.81 21.84
C ASP A 575 -7.72 20.59 21.77
N ASP A 576 -6.85 20.25 20.81
CA ASP A 576 -5.54 20.87 20.64
C ASP A 576 -5.61 22.40 20.42
N GLN A 577 -4.70 23.11 21.08
CA GLN A 577 -4.38 24.52 20.82
C GLN A 577 -2.87 24.72 20.93
N TRP A 578 -2.31 25.60 20.11
CA TRP A 578 -0.88 25.74 19.97
C TRP A 578 -0.43 27.20 20.10
N GLU A 579 0.39 27.46 21.11
CA GLU A 579 0.94 28.77 21.40
C GLU A 579 2.12 29.08 20.47
N ARG A 580 2.00 30.13 19.65
CA ARG A 580 3.13 30.64 18.85
C ARG A 580 4.06 31.48 19.74
N LYS A 581 5.29 31.03 19.92
CA LYS A 581 6.35 31.72 20.66
C LYS A 581 7.45 32.19 19.72
N SER A 582 8.11 33.30 20.06
CA SER A 582 9.38 33.67 19.42
C SER A 582 10.44 32.64 19.78
N LYS A 583 11.20 32.15 18.81
CA LYS A 583 12.44 31.41 19.10
C LYS A 583 13.45 32.35 19.76
N ASP A 584 14.11 31.91 20.82
CA ASP A 584 15.09 32.73 21.54
C ASP A 584 16.43 32.72 20.80
N THR A 585 16.57 33.60 19.81
CA THR A 585 17.78 33.73 18.99
C THR A 585 18.92 34.48 19.71
N SER A 586 18.77 34.84 20.99
CA SER A 586 19.71 35.71 21.71
C SER A 586 21.10 35.11 21.97
N TRP A 587 21.25 33.79 21.82
CA TRP A 587 22.52 33.07 21.98
C TRP A 587 23.40 33.01 20.72
N PHE A 588 22.88 33.40 19.55
CA PHE A 588 23.55 33.23 18.25
C PHE A 588 24.31 34.45 17.73
N SER A 589 24.57 35.46 18.57
CA SER A 589 25.35 36.65 18.21
C SER A 589 26.83 36.58 18.60
N LEU A 590 27.33 35.40 19.00
CA LEU A 590 28.69 35.20 19.52
C LEU A 590 29.37 33.88 19.06
N TRP A 591 29.23 33.50 17.79
CA TRP A 591 30.15 32.57 17.10
C TRP A 591 30.32 32.94 15.62
#